data_AF-A0A924BYN8-F1
#
_entry.id   AF-A0A924BYN8-F1
#
_cell.length_a   1.000
_cell.length_b   1.000
_cell.length_c   1.000
_cell.angle_alpha   90.00
_cell.angle_beta   90.00
_cell.angle_gamma   90.00
#
_symmetry.space_group_name_H-M   'P 1'
#
loop_
_entity.id
_entity.type
_entity.pdbx_description
1 polymer ?
#
loop_
_entity_poly.entity_id
_entity_poly.type
_entity_poly.pdbx_seq_one_letter_code
_entity_poly.pdbx_strand_id
1 'polypeptide(L)'
;MKKHLTFFFFLISIFLYAQVKVKDTTTRRSVILAEKIKNTVIFKSQNPPLMQVLGAPAANYSHFWEFGDGSYSKEKEPAKIYKQQGLYKVNLSVTNNYDNGKPPATRPKTVVITENSDALLNQIATVEKQDGLQLFASREPVPEEEIIVVATYRNELNYVTNGKLYLFYNDAEFKNKNFDLLEVRTHFGERETIDNSIVYAENKNETNHFLAHDASEIPFFFKSYDVTDENLDETLLESKKEFRDAKVFEFDLMNPAEIRNVFFTFKTTPEMLKDTSATVRMRGVYVSDRNYKTHKKRTLEMEIVTSHDPNKMSSNGALMNYRLVRFKTVNFKTRFQNNGEGPAKM
;
A
#
# COMPACT_ATOMS: atom_id res chain seq x y z
N MET A 1 -38.26 -60.24 35.02
CA MET A 1 -37.50 -59.27 35.85
C MET A 1 -36.61 -58.42 34.94
N LYS A 2 -36.81 -57.09 34.97
CA LYS A 2 -35.87 -56.00 34.63
C LYS A 2 -35.12 -56.14 33.28
N LYS A 3 -35.59 -55.60 32.15
CA LYS A 3 -35.59 -54.16 31.79
C LYS A 3 -34.55 -53.39 32.60
N HIS A 4 -33.31 -53.24 32.11
CA HIS A 4 -32.35 -52.14 32.39
C HIS A 4 -30.97 -52.51 31.78
N LEU A 5 -30.85 -52.55 30.45
CA LEU A 5 -29.54 -52.56 29.79
C LEU A 5 -29.56 -51.74 28.49
N THR A 6 -30.28 -50.62 28.52
CA THR A 6 -30.34 -49.63 27.43
C THR A 6 -30.32 -48.21 27.99
N PHE A 7 -29.69 -48.00 29.15
CA PHE A 7 -29.65 -46.70 29.83
C PHE A 7 -28.23 -46.29 30.24
N PHE A 8 -27.22 -46.70 29.46
CA PHE A 8 -25.85 -46.19 29.62
C PHE A 8 -25.27 -45.74 28.27
N PHE A 9 -26.10 -45.10 27.45
CA PHE A 9 -25.68 -44.41 26.23
C PHE A 9 -26.42 -43.07 26.08
N PHE A 10 -26.73 -42.42 27.20
CA PHE A 10 -27.47 -41.14 27.21
C PHE A 10 -26.92 -40.13 28.23
N LEU A 11 -25.61 -40.12 28.42
CA LEU A 11 -24.94 -39.01 29.09
C LEU A 11 -23.53 -38.92 28.50
N ILE A 12 -23.03 -37.71 28.30
CA ILE A 12 -21.81 -37.36 27.54
C ILE A 12 -22.11 -37.06 26.06
N SER A 13 -23.17 -36.28 25.80
CA SER A 13 -23.06 -35.25 24.76
C SER A 13 -22.30 -34.07 25.36
N ILE A 14 -20.97 -34.17 25.39
CA ILE A 14 -20.13 -32.99 25.64
C ILE A 14 -20.40 -32.06 24.47
N PHE A 15 -21.19 -31.01 24.70
CA PHE A 15 -21.22 -29.86 23.83
C PHE A 15 -19.80 -29.29 23.82
N LEU A 16 -19.01 -29.70 22.84
CA LEU A 16 -17.82 -28.97 22.42
C LEU A 16 -18.32 -27.62 21.90
N TYR A 17 -18.51 -26.67 22.82
CA TYR A 17 -18.48 -25.27 22.47
C TYR A 17 -17.07 -24.99 21.97
N ALA A 18 -16.86 -25.14 20.66
CA ALA A 18 -15.76 -24.46 20.02
C ALA A 18 -15.92 -22.98 20.39
N GLN A 19 -14.97 -22.43 21.15
CA GLN A 19 -14.96 -21.00 21.40
C GLN A 19 -14.95 -20.32 20.03
N VAL A 20 -16.07 -19.71 19.65
CA VAL A 20 -16.10 -18.82 18.50
C VAL A 20 -15.13 -17.72 18.86
N LYS A 21 -14.05 -17.59 18.09
CA LYS A 21 -13.09 -16.52 18.26
C LYS A 21 -13.87 -15.22 18.13
N VAL A 22 -14.12 -14.55 19.26
CA VAL A 22 -14.91 -13.32 19.29
C VAL A 22 -14.13 -12.30 18.48
N LYS A 23 -14.54 -12.10 17.23
CA LYS A 23 -13.98 -11.06 16.37
C LYS A 23 -14.51 -9.75 16.93
N ASP A 24 -13.63 -8.92 17.48
CA ASP A 24 -14.03 -7.60 17.98
C ASP A 24 -14.63 -6.81 16.81
N THR A 25 -15.91 -6.46 16.94
CA THR A 25 -16.67 -5.67 15.96
C THR A 25 -16.75 -4.20 16.36
N THR A 26 -16.24 -3.82 17.54
CA THR A 26 -16.29 -2.43 18.00
C THR A 26 -15.24 -1.60 17.28
N THR A 27 -15.68 -0.79 16.31
CA THR A 27 -14.81 0.16 15.63
C THR A 27 -14.53 1.33 16.57
N ARG A 28 -13.43 1.23 17.32
CA ARG A 28 -12.92 2.37 18.09
C ARG A 28 -12.42 3.45 17.13
N ARG A 29 -12.51 4.71 17.54
CA ARG A 29 -12.15 5.85 16.69
C ARG A 29 -10.93 6.57 17.26
N SER A 30 -10.03 6.99 16.38
CA SER A 30 -8.95 7.91 16.72
C SER A 30 -9.38 9.35 16.40
N VAL A 31 -9.04 10.29 17.28
CA VAL A 31 -9.36 11.72 17.12
C VAL A 31 -8.06 12.49 16.88
N ILE A 32 -8.08 13.37 15.87
CA ILE A 32 -6.96 14.26 15.56
C ILE A 32 -7.03 15.50 16.46
N LEU A 33 -6.03 15.68 17.32
CA LEU A 33 -5.77 16.92 18.05
C LEU A 33 -4.73 17.73 17.27
N ALA A 34 -4.96 19.03 17.19
CA ALA A 34 -4.10 19.95 16.45
C ALA A 34 -3.99 21.25 17.24
N GLU A 35 -2.76 21.59 17.64
CA GLU A 35 -2.43 22.80 18.37
C GLU A 35 -1.71 23.75 17.41
N LYS A 36 -2.29 24.91 17.14
CA LYS A 36 -1.73 25.90 16.21
C LYS A 36 -0.93 26.94 16.97
N ILE A 37 0.31 27.15 16.56
CA ILE A 37 1.21 28.21 17.02
C ILE A 37 1.66 28.99 15.79
N LYS A 38 1.03 30.14 15.53
CA LYS A 38 1.20 30.94 14.30
C LYS A 38 0.94 30.09 13.04
N ASN A 39 2.00 29.71 12.33
CA ASN A 39 1.96 28.93 11.08
C ASN A 39 2.41 27.46 11.27
N THR A 40 2.87 27.12 12.48
CA THR A 40 3.23 25.75 12.86
C THR A 40 2.04 25.09 13.54
N VAL A 41 1.74 23.86 13.15
CA VAL A 41 0.67 23.05 13.73
C VAL A 41 1.27 21.76 14.26
N ILE A 42 1.14 21.56 15.57
CA ILE A 42 1.55 20.33 16.23
C ILE A 42 0.36 19.38 16.22
N PHE A 43 0.57 18.21 15.62
CA PHE A 43 -0.46 17.18 15.52
C PHE A 43 -0.25 16.10 16.58
N LYS A 44 -1.35 15.69 17.20
CA LYS A 44 -1.38 14.58 18.16
C LYS A 44 -2.59 13.70 17.85
N SER A 45 -2.44 12.39 18.02
CA SER A 45 -3.56 11.44 17.90
C SER A 45 -4.06 11.02 19.28
N GLN A 46 -5.35 11.17 19.55
CA GLN A 46 -5.98 10.55 20.71
C GLN A 46 -6.53 9.18 20.29
N ASN A 47 -5.81 8.13 20.67
CA ASN A 47 -6.11 6.75 20.31
C ASN A 47 -6.85 6.02 21.43
N PRO A 48 -7.69 5.02 21.10
CA PRO A 48 -8.30 4.15 22.10
C PRO A 48 -7.24 3.30 22.84
N PRO A 49 -7.58 2.71 24.00
CA PRO A 49 -6.68 1.79 24.69
C PRO A 49 -6.43 0.54 23.82
N LEU A 50 -5.19 0.06 23.81
CA LEU A 50 -4.78 -1.17 23.14
C LEU A 50 -5.07 -2.40 24.02
N MET A 51 -5.43 -3.50 23.38
CA MET A 51 -5.60 -4.82 23.97
C MET A 51 -4.37 -5.67 23.64
N GLN A 52 -3.39 -5.61 24.53
CA GLN A 52 -2.14 -6.33 24.44
C GLN A 52 -2.34 -7.82 24.14
N VAL A 53 -1.62 -8.33 23.14
CA VAL A 53 -1.49 -9.77 22.91
C VAL A 53 -0.57 -10.37 23.97
N LEU A 54 -1.01 -11.44 24.63
CA LEU A 54 -0.23 -12.17 25.64
C LEU A 54 1.05 -12.73 25.02
N GLY A 55 2.21 -12.40 25.62
CA GLY A 55 3.52 -12.86 25.16
C GLY A 55 4.13 -12.05 24.00
N ALA A 56 3.41 -11.06 23.47
CA ALA A 56 3.96 -10.12 22.49
C ALA A 56 4.65 -8.92 23.16
N PRO A 57 5.53 -8.19 22.45
CA PRO A 57 6.05 -6.88 22.87
C PRO A 57 4.91 -5.89 23.15
N ALA A 58 5.20 -4.83 23.90
CA ALA A 58 4.22 -3.80 24.22
C ALA A 58 3.52 -3.26 22.97
N ALA A 59 2.20 -3.33 22.96
CA ALA A 59 1.37 -2.88 21.86
C ALA A 59 1.57 -1.38 21.64
N ASN A 60 1.71 -1.00 20.38
CA ASN A 60 1.95 0.37 19.98
C ASN A 60 1.12 0.74 18.75
N TYR A 61 1.12 2.03 18.46
CA TYR A 61 0.49 2.58 17.26
C TYR A 61 1.56 3.11 16.32
N SER A 62 1.42 2.78 15.04
CA SER A 62 2.10 3.44 13.93
C SER A 62 1.16 4.48 13.31
N HIS A 63 1.72 5.63 12.94
CA HIS A 63 0.96 6.76 12.44
C HIS A 63 1.38 7.09 11.02
N PHE A 64 0.41 7.48 10.20
CA PHE A 64 0.65 8.05 8.90
C PHE A 64 -0.23 9.29 8.74
N TRP A 65 0.43 10.45 8.73
CA TRP A 65 -0.17 11.77 8.63
C TRP A 65 -0.07 12.28 7.21
N GLU A 66 -1.18 12.77 6.65
CA GLU A 66 -1.23 13.54 5.40
C GLU A 66 -1.74 14.94 5.75
N PHE A 67 -0.94 15.96 5.47
CA PHE A 67 -1.23 17.33 5.94
C PHE A 67 -2.14 18.13 5.01
N GLY A 68 -2.47 17.59 3.83
CA GLY A 68 -3.34 18.26 2.86
C GLY A 68 -2.62 19.30 1.98
N ASP A 69 -1.30 19.39 2.05
CA ASP A 69 -0.44 20.24 1.20
C ASP A 69 0.49 19.39 0.31
N GLY A 70 0.19 18.11 0.14
CA GLY A 70 1.05 17.14 -0.52
C GLY A 70 2.15 16.53 0.35
N SER A 71 2.38 17.02 1.57
CA SER A 71 3.37 16.42 2.46
C SER A 71 2.76 15.42 3.44
N TYR A 72 3.59 14.50 3.95
CA TYR A 72 3.19 13.47 4.89
C TYR A 72 4.25 13.27 5.98
N SER A 73 3.87 12.59 7.07
CA SER A 73 4.81 12.18 8.13
C SER A 73 4.42 10.83 8.73
N LYS A 74 5.41 10.10 9.25
CA LYS A 74 5.23 8.84 9.99
C LYS A 74 5.50 9.00 11.49
N GLU A 75 5.81 10.22 11.92
CA GLU A 75 6.08 10.51 13.32
C GLU A 75 4.79 10.44 14.13
N LYS A 76 4.93 10.08 15.42
CA LYS A 76 3.79 10.03 16.35
C LYS A 76 3.17 11.41 16.58
N GLU A 77 4.01 12.44 16.74
CA GLU A 77 3.61 13.82 17.00
C GLU A 77 4.37 14.79 16.08
N PRO A 78 3.99 14.91 14.80
CA PRO A 78 4.70 15.78 13.86
C PRO A 78 4.34 17.25 14.05
N ALA A 79 5.32 18.13 13.87
CA ALA A 79 5.18 19.58 14.00
C ALA A 79 5.24 20.30 12.63
N LYS A 80 4.13 20.31 11.87
CA LYS A 80 4.08 20.80 10.49
C LYS A 80 4.07 22.33 10.37
N ILE A 81 4.91 22.87 9.50
CA ILE A 81 4.88 24.27 9.07
C ILE A 81 4.22 24.36 7.69
N TYR A 82 3.19 25.19 7.55
CA TYR A 82 2.54 25.45 6.26
C TYR A 82 3.22 26.64 5.56
N LYS A 83 3.37 26.64 4.24
CA LYS A 83 4.03 27.78 3.55
C LYS A 83 3.04 28.85 3.11
N GLN A 84 1.81 28.44 2.84
CA GLN A 84 0.77 29.29 2.30
C GLN A 84 -0.42 29.31 3.26
N GLN A 85 -1.10 30.45 3.34
CA GLN A 85 -2.41 30.55 3.96
C GLN A 85 -3.42 29.72 3.17
N GLY A 86 -4.34 29.09 3.88
CA GLY A 86 -5.30 28.18 3.26
C GLY A 86 -6.03 27.30 4.24
N LEU A 87 -6.96 26.52 3.68
CA LEU A 87 -7.68 25.46 4.37
C LEU A 87 -7.04 24.13 4.02
N TYR A 88 -6.48 23.45 5.03
CA TYR A 88 -5.80 22.18 4.85
C TYR A 88 -6.61 21.05 5.49
N LYS A 89 -6.92 20.02 4.71
CA LYS A 89 -7.62 18.81 5.19
C LYS A 89 -6.58 17.77 5.59
N VAL A 90 -6.44 17.56 6.90
CA VAL A 90 -5.47 16.64 7.49
C VAL A 90 -6.12 15.27 7.65
N ASN A 91 -5.48 14.24 7.09
CA ASN A 91 -5.87 12.84 7.25
C ASN A 91 -4.85 12.13 8.15
N LEU A 92 -5.34 11.19 8.94
CA LEU A 92 -4.51 10.33 9.79
C LEU A 92 -4.95 8.87 9.59
N SER A 93 -4.01 8.03 9.22
CA SER A 93 -4.14 6.57 9.25
C SER A 93 -3.34 6.04 10.43
N VAL A 94 -4.01 5.34 11.35
CA VAL A 94 -3.36 4.70 12.51
C VAL A 94 -3.42 3.20 12.33
N THR A 95 -2.27 2.55 12.51
CA THR A 95 -2.15 1.09 12.52
C THR A 95 -1.77 0.64 13.93
N ASN A 96 -2.50 -0.34 14.47
CA ASN A 96 -2.23 -0.97 15.76
C ASN A 96 -1.34 -2.20 15.57
N ASN A 97 -0.20 -2.24 16.24
CA ASN A 97 0.72 -3.39 16.20
C ASN A 97 0.65 -4.13 17.55
N TYR A 98 0.80 -5.46 17.52
CA TYR A 98 0.68 -6.35 18.70
C TYR A 98 -0.67 -6.25 19.43
N ASP A 99 -1.74 -5.94 18.69
CA ASP A 99 -3.10 -5.78 19.18
C ASP A 99 -4.07 -6.69 18.42
N ASN A 100 -5.11 -7.16 19.12
CA ASN A 100 -6.13 -8.03 18.51
C ASN A 100 -7.31 -7.25 17.90
N GLY A 101 -7.35 -5.93 18.04
CA GLY A 101 -8.37 -5.07 17.48
C GLY A 101 -8.15 -4.78 16.00
N LYS A 102 -9.18 -4.21 15.36
CA LYS A 102 -9.03 -3.60 14.04
C LYS A 102 -8.35 -2.22 14.17
N PRO A 103 -7.63 -1.76 13.13
CA PRO A 103 -7.14 -0.39 13.10
C PRO A 103 -8.27 0.61 13.38
N PRO A 104 -8.07 1.61 14.26
CA PRO A 104 -9.12 2.54 14.61
C PRO A 104 -9.44 3.45 13.42
N ALA A 105 -10.73 3.66 13.16
CA ALA A 105 -11.16 4.56 12.10
C ALA A 105 -10.88 6.02 12.49
N THR A 106 -10.42 6.82 11.54
CA THR A 106 -10.12 8.24 11.76
C THR A 106 -11.01 9.10 10.87
N ARG A 107 -11.32 10.32 11.34
CA ARG A 107 -12.01 11.34 10.54
C ARG A 107 -11.04 12.45 10.18
N PRO A 108 -11.05 12.95 8.92
CA PRO A 108 -10.26 14.10 8.52
C PRO A 108 -10.55 15.33 9.38
N LYS A 109 -9.52 16.13 9.67
CA LYS A 109 -9.65 17.40 10.39
C LYS A 109 -9.21 18.55 9.49
N THR A 110 -10.03 19.60 9.42
CA THR A 110 -9.67 20.81 8.67
C THR A 110 -8.92 21.78 9.57
N VAL A 111 -7.82 22.33 9.08
CA VAL A 111 -7.00 23.33 9.76
C VAL A 111 -6.95 24.60 8.92
N VAL A 112 -7.12 25.76 9.56
CA VAL A 112 -7.12 27.07 8.89
C VAL A 112 -5.83 27.82 9.21
N ILE A 113 -5.06 28.14 8.17
CA ILE A 113 -3.85 28.96 8.26
C ILE A 113 -4.17 30.34 7.70
N THR A 114 -3.90 31.37 8.51
CA THR A 114 -4.31 32.76 8.28
C THR A 114 -3.12 33.70 8.06
N GLU A 115 -1.91 33.26 8.38
CA GLU A 115 -0.69 34.07 8.31
C GLU A 115 0.30 33.37 7.38
N ASN A 116 0.83 34.12 6.41
CA ASN A 116 1.99 33.69 5.63
C ASN A 116 3.25 34.06 6.41
N SER A 117 4.18 33.13 6.61
CA SER A 117 5.52 33.47 7.10
C SER A 117 6.58 33.03 6.10
N ASP A 118 7.44 33.96 5.71
CA ASP A 118 8.70 33.74 4.96
C ASP A 118 9.78 32.99 5.79
N ALA A 119 9.37 32.25 6.82
CA ALA A 119 10.30 31.52 7.68
C ALA A 119 10.92 30.35 6.90
N LEU A 120 12.10 30.64 6.36
CA LEU A 120 12.99 29.72 5.68
C LEU A 120 13.66 28.83 6.75
N LEU A 121 12.93 27.84 7.26
CA LEU A 121 13.44 26.86 8.21
C LEU A 121 12.99 25.44 7.88
N ASN A 122 13.91 24.51 8.16
CA ASN A 122 14.00 23.17 7.60
C ASN A 122 12.69 22.38 7.62
N GLN A 123 12.31 21.96 6.41
CA GLN A 123 11.29 20.97 6.12
C GLN A 123 11.48 19.77 7.06
N ILE A 124 10.43 19.40 7.81
CA ILE A 124 10.39 18.12 8.51
C ILE A 124 10.76 17.04 7.50
N ALA A 125 11.81 16.31 7.85
CA ALA A 125 12.53 15.42 6.96
C ALA A 125 11.58 14.45 6.26
N THR A 126 11.67 14.38 4.94
CA THR A 126 11.23 13.19 4.21
C THR A 126 12.26 12.91 3.12
N VAL A 127 13.18 12.02 3.50
CA VAL A 127 13.92 11.07 2.68
C VAL A 127 15.26 11.52 2.06
N GLU A 128 16.28 10.87 2.59
CA GLU A 128 17.61 10.57 2.04
C GLU A 128 17.60 10.39 0.50
N LYS A 129 18.62 10.93 -0.19
CA LYS A 129 19.02 10.62 -1.59
C LYS A 129 18.00 9.81 -2.40
N GLN A 130 16.89 10.44 -2.77
CA GLN A 130 15.84 9.79 -3.57
C GLN A 130 16.25 9.77 -5.04
N ASP A 131 16.28 8.56 -5.61
CA ASP A 131 16.51 8.27 -7.03
C ASP A 131 15.27 8.61 -7.88
N GLY A 132 14.85 9.88 -7.87
CA GLY A 132 13.80 10.50 -8.71
C GLY A 132 12.36 9.98 -8.58
N LEU A 133 12.14 8.70 -8.24
CA LEU A 133 10.84 8.07 -8.00
C LEU A 133 10.93 7.07 -6.85
N GLN A 134 10.01 7.20 -5.91
CA GLN A 134 9.82 6.27 -4.79
C GLN A 134 8.34 5.92 -4.64
N LEU A 135 8.08 4.65 -4.35
CA LEU A 135 6.80 4.16 -3.92
C LEU A 135 6.89 3.68 -2.48
N PHE A 136 5.88 3.98 -1.68
CA PHE A 136 5.79 3.55 -0.29
C PHE A 136 4.32 3.29 0.09
N ALA A 137 4.06 2.29 0.93
CA ALA A 137 2.72 2.02 1.47
C ALA A 137 2.65 2.28 2.98
N SER A 138 1.58 2.92 3.44
CA SER A 138 1.39 3.33 4.84
C SER A 138 1.42 2.17 5.85
N ARG A 139 1.04 0.97 5.42
CA ARG A 139 0.99 -0.27 6.19
C ARG A 139 1.02 -1.47 5.24
N GLU A 140 1.16 -2.67 5.78
CA GLU A 140 1.10 -3.90 5.00
C GLU A 140 -0.35 -4.21 4.55
N PRO A 141 -0.55 -4.85 3.39
CA PRO A 141 -1.88 -5.19 2.89
C PRO A 141 -2.49 -6.34 3.70
N VAL A 142 -3.52 -6.00 4.47
CA VAL A 142 -4.43 -6.96 5.14
C VAL A 142 -5.72 -7.04 4.33
N PRO A 143 -6.31 -8.23 4.09
CA PRO A 143 -7.56 -8.36 3.34
C PRO A 143 -8.73 -7.57 3.95
N GLU A 144 -9.57 -6.99 3.08
CA GLU A 144 -10.72 -6.12 3.41
C GLU A 144 -10.37 -4.81 4.15
N GLU A 145 -9.10 -4.40 4.17
CA GLU A 145 -8.64 -3.16 4.77
C GLU A 145 -8.17 -2.13 3.75
N GLU A 146 -8.22 -0.86 4.15
CA GLU A 146 -7.71 0.24 3.35
C GLU A 146 -6.20 0.40 3.52
N ILE A 147 -5.49 0.72 2.45
CA ILE A 147 -4.05 0.97 2.44
C ILE A 147 -3.78 2.22 1.60
N ILE A 148 -2.87 3.08 2.07
CA ILE A 148 -2.48 4.28 1.34
C ILE A 148 -1.12 4.02 0.71
N VAL A 149 -1.04 4.12 -0.61
CA VAL A 149 0.20 4.06 -1.37
C VAL A 149 0.56 5.47 -1.82
N VAL A 150 1.80 5.87 -1.55
CA VAL A 150 2.33 7.19 -1.89
C VAL A 150 3.34 7.02 -3.01
N ALA A 151 3.12 7.75 -4.10
CA ALA A 151 4.11 7.93 -5.15
C ALA A 151 4.79 9.28 -4.99
N THR A 152 6.03 9.25 -4.56
CA THR A 152 6.90 10.41 -4.42
C THR A 152 7.79 10.49 -5.64
N TYR A 153 7.74 11.60 -6.37
CA TYR A 153 8.61 11.84 -7.52
C TYR A 153 9.25 13.22 -7.43
N ARG A 154 10.46 13.29 -7.97
CA ARG A 154 11.33 14.46 -7.91
C ARG A 154 11.81 14.83 -9.30
N ASN A 155 11.82 16.12 -9.58
CA ASN A 155 12.47 16.63 -10.77
C ASN A 155 13.98 16.75 -10.52
N GLU A 156 14.76 15.90 -11.18
CA GLU A 156 16.23 15.92 -11.11
C GLU A 156 16.87 16.83 -12.17
N LEU A 157 16.07 17.27 -13.13
CA LEU A 157 16.52 18.15 -14.20
C LEU A 157 16.67 19.58 -13.66
N ASN A 158 17.58 20.33 -14.25
CA ASN A 158 17.88 21.72 -13.87
C ASN A 158 16.92 22.75 -14.51
N TYR A 159 15.83 22.29 -15.12
CA TYR A 159 14.80 23.11 -15.75
C TYR A 159 13.40 22.68 -15.31
N VAL A 160 12.41 23.52 -15.57
CA VAL A 160 11.01 23.24 -15.27
C VAL A 160 10.49 22.18 -16.23
N THR A 161 9.92 21.11 -15.70
CA THR A 161 9.49 19.97 -16.51
C THR A 161 7.99 19.76 -16.49
N ASN A 162 7.53 19.01 -17.49
CA ASN A 162 6.19 18.48 -17.64
C ASN A 162 6.30 17.03 -18.09
N GLY A 163 5.55 16.15 -17.45
CA GLY A 163 5.75 14.73 -17.64
C GLY A 163 4.56 13.91 -17.21
N LYS A 164 4.78 12.60 -17.13
CA LYS A 164 3.76 11.62 -16.79
C LYS A 164 4.22 10.73 -15.65
N LEU A 165 3.29 10.44 -14.76
CA LEU A 165 3.44 9.43 -13.72
C LEU A 165 2.45 8.31 -13.99
N TYR A 166 2.97 7.10 -14.15
CA TYR A 166 2.19 5.89 -14.29
C TYR A 166 2.23 5.10 -12.99
N LEU A 167 1.09 4.59 -12.56
CA LEU A 167 0.98 3.63 -11.47
C LEU A 167 0.25 2.38 -11.97
N PHE A 168 0.97 1.26 -11.99
CA PHE A 168 0.45 -0.06 -12.33
C PHE A 168 0.19 -0.84 -11.04
N TYR A 169 -0.97 -1.50 -10.98
CA TYR A 169 -1.41 -2.28 -9.83
C TYR A 169 -2.29 -3.44 -10.27
N ASN A 170 -2.63 -4.33 -9.33
CA ASN A 170 -3.29 -5.61 -9.60
C ASN A 170 -2.42 -6.54 -10.46
N ASP A 171 -1.50 -7.23 -9.78
CA ASP A 171 -0.60 -8.19 -10.40
C ASP A 171 -1.39 -9.30 -11.12
N ALA A 172 -1.01 -9.56 -12.37
CA ALA A 172 -1.64 -10.53 -13.24
C ALA A 172 -1.33 -11.98 -12.84
N GLU A 173 -0.31 -12.20 -12.00
CA GLU A 173 0.03 -13.52 -11.43
C GLU A 173 -1.14 -14.11 -10.62
N PHE A 174 -1.86 -13.26 -9.88
CA PHE A 174 -3.03 -13.70 -9.12
C PHE A 174 -4.22 -13.91 -10.05
N LYS A 175 -5.08 -14.88 -9.80
CA LYS A 175 -6.26 -15.11 -10.66
C LYS A 175 -7.22 -13.91 -10.69
N ASN A 176 -7.33 -13.21 -9.57
CA ASN A 176 -8.27 -12.11 -9.39
C ASN A 176 -7.56 -10.82 -8.97
N LYS A 177 -8.29 -9.70 -8.93
CA LYS A 177 -7.75 -8.40 -8.53
C LYS A 177 -7.46 -8.37 -7.03
N ASN A 178 -6.34 -7.77 -6.64
CA ASN A 178 -5.93 -7.64 -5.23
C ASN A 178 -6.42 -6.31 -4.61
N PHE A 179 -6.51 -5.26 -5.41
CA PHE A 179 -6.77 -3.89 -4.97
C PHE A 179 -7.90 -3.24 -5.77
N ASP A 180 -8.82 -2.64 -5.04
CA ASP A 180 -9.82 -1.71 -5.55
C ASP A 180 -9.38 -0.28 -5.21
N LEU A 181 -9.23 0.58 -6.21
CA LEU A 181 -8.88 1.98 -6.01
C LEU A 181 -10.12 2.76 -5.53
N LEU A 182 -10.05 3.37 -4.34
CA LEU A 182 -11.15 4.15 -3.76
C LEU A 182 -11.03 5.64 -4.03
N GLU A 183 -9.84 6.21 -3.81
CA GLU A 183 -9.61 7.64 -3.90
C GLU A 183 -8.17 7.91 -4.34
N VAL A 184 -7.99 8.92 -5.20
CA VAL A 184 -6.69 9.50 -5.52
C VAL A 184 -6.68 10.94 -5.04
N ARG A 185 -5.65 11.33 -4.30
CA ARG A 185 -5.46 12.69 -3.81
C ARG A 185 -4.21 13.30 -4.42
N THR A 186 -4.42 14.34 -5.21
CA THR A 186 -3.41 15.16 -5.88
C THR A 186 -3.40 16.55 -5.23
N HIS A 187 -2.25 17.24 -5.25
CA HIS A 187 -2.06 18.50 -4.50
C HIS A 187 -1.42 19.61 -5.34
N PHE A 188 -0.83 19.29 -6.50
CA PHE A 188 -0.12 20.25 -7.35
C PHE A 188 -0.73 20.37 -8.75
N GLY A 189 -2.02 20.06 -8.88
CA GLY A 189 -2.75 20.17 -10.15
C GLY A 189 -2.46 19.05 -11.15
N GLU A 190 -1.99 17.90 -10.66
CA GLU A 190 -1.83 16.70 -11.48
C GLU A 190 -3.20 16.26 -12.03
N ARG A 191 -3.26 15.97 -13.34
CA ARG A 191 -4.49 15.59 -14.04
C ARG A 191 -4.44 14.12 -14.42
N GLU A 192 -5.49 13.38 -14.05
CA GLU A 192 -5.65 12.02 -14.54
C GLU A 192 -5.93 12.05 -16.05
N THR A 193 -5.19 11.25 -16.81
CA THR A 193 -5.37 11.08 -18.25
C THR A 193 -5.57 9.62 -18.59
N ILE A 194 -6.31 9.37 -19.66
CA ILE A 194 -6.48 8.03 -20.22
C ILE A 194 -5.51 7.94 -21.38
N ASP A 195 -4.40 7.22 -21.19
CA ASP A 195 -3.44 7.00 -22.27
C ASP A 195 -3.87 5.77 -23.08
N ASN A 196 -4.07 5.95 -24.40
CA ASN A 196 -4.49 4.90 -25.32
C ASN A 196 -3.50 3.70 -25.33
N SER A 197 -2.22 3.94 -25.05
CA SER A 197 -1.21 2.88 -24.94
C SER A 197 -1.50 1.89 -23.80
N ILE A 198 -2.21 2.34 -22.76
CA ILE A 198 -2.41 1.62 -21.50
C ILE A 198 -3.85 1.13 -21.33
N VAL A 199 -4.74 1.40 -22.30
CA VAL A 199 -6.10 0.87 -22.27
C VAL A 199 -6.07 -0.66 -22.20
N TYR A 200 -6.60 -1.19 -21.12
CA TYR A 200 -6.92 -2.60 -20.97
C TYR A 200 -8.23 -2.82 -21.71
N ALA A 201 -8.20 -3.61 -22.78
CA ALA A 201 -9.42 -4.08 -23.40
C ALA A 201 -10.12 -4.97 -22.37
N GLU A 202 -11.14 -4.44 -21.71
CA GLU A 202 -12.14 -5.27 -21.06
C GLU A 202 -12.65 -6.22 -22.15
N ASN A 203 -12.56 -7.54 -21.91
CA ASN A 203 -12.86 -8.58 -22.90
C ASN A 203 -14.17 -8.26 -23.65
N LYS A 204 -14.05 -7.61 -24.81
CA LYS A 204 -15.10 -7.62 -25.82
C LYS A 204 -15.11 -9.02 -26.35
N ASN A 205 -16.24 -9.70 -26.15
CA ASN A 205 -16.59 -10.98 -26.75
C ASN A 205 -15.87 -11.17 -28.09
N GLU A 206 -15.18 -12.31 -28.20
CA GLU A 206 -14.48 -12.78 -29.40
C GLU A 206 -15.41 -12.72 -30.62
N THR A 207 -15.41 -11.60 -31.34
CA THR A 207 -15.90 -11.54 -32.71
C THR A 207 -14.69 -11.31 -33.59
N ASN A 208 -14.16 -12.41 -34.11
CA ASN A 208 -13.08 -12.46 -35.07
C ASN A 208 -13.42 -11.62 -36.31
N HIS A 209 -12.88 -10.40 -36.37
CA HIS A 209 -12.77 -9.66 -37.62
C HIS A 209 -11.37 -9.86 -38.15
N PHE A 210 -11.23 -10.77 -39.11
CA PHE A 210 -10.02 -10.90 -39.92
C PHE A 210 -9.89 -9.67 -40.81
N LEU A 211 -8.87 -8.85 -40.58
CA LEU A 211 -8.45 -7.83 -41.54
C LEU A 211 -7.48 -8.50 -42.52
N ALA A 212 -7.87 -8.56 -43.79
CA ALA A 212 -6.98 -8.95 -44.88
C ALA A 212 -5.94 -7.83 -45.07
N HIS A 213 -4.66 -8.16 -44.93
CA HIS A 213 -3.58 -7.29 -45.36
C HIS A 213 -3.00 -7.84 -46.67
N ASP A 214 -2.87 -6.95 -47.66
CA ASP A 214 -2.30 -7.25 -48.96
C ASP A 214 -0.78 -7.43 -48.85
N ALA A 215 -0.26 -8.43 -49.55
CA ALA A 215 1.12 -8.87 -49.44
C ALA A 215 2.04 -7.94 -50.24
N SER A 216 2.54 -6.89 -49.60
CA SER A 216 3.75 -6.20 -50.06
C SER A 216 4.79 -6.20 -48.96
N GLU A 217 5.76 -7.10 -49.08
CA GLU A 217 6.92 -7.21 -48.20
C GLU A 217 7.75 -5.93 -48.26
N ILE A 218 7.65 -5.10 -47.21
CA ILE A 218 8.64 -4.04 -46.97
C ILE A 218 9.72 -4.67 -46.08
N PRO A 219 10.99 -4.76 -46.53
CA PRO A 219 12.05 -5.32 -45.70
C PRO A 219 12.32 -4.37 -44.54
N PHE A 220 11.83 -4.74 -43.35
CA PHE A 220 12.21 -4.10 -42.09
C PHE A 220 13.69 -4.38 -41.84
N PHE A 221 14.53 -3.39 -42.14
CA PHE A 221 15.91 -3.36 -41.64
C PHE A 221 15.86 -3.21 -40.11
N PHE A 222 16.05 -4.31 -39.38
CA PHE A 222 16.40 -4.25 -37.97
C PHE A 222 17.79 -3.63 -37.85
N LYS A 223 17.84 -2.37 -37.46
CA LYS A 223 19.07 -1.76 -36.97
C LYS A 223 19.12 -2.01 -35.47
N SER A 224 19.85 -3.05 -35.07
CA SER A 224 20.22 -3.25 -33.67
C SER A 224 21.16 -2.13 -33.27
N TYR A 225 20.64 -1.15 -32.54
CA TYR A 225 21.47 -0.24 -31.77
C TYR A 225 21.64 -0.86 -30.38
N ASP A 226 22.86 -1.30 -30.08
CA ASP A 226 23.27 -1.55 -28.70
C ASP A 226 23.39 -0.19 -28.01
N VAL A 227 22.36 0.20 -27.25
CA VAL A 227 22.44 1.28 -26.26
C VAL A 227 21.73 0.79 -25.01
N THR A 228 22.44 0.82 -23.89
CA THR A 228 21.99 0.50 -22.54
C THR A 228 21.05 1.58 -21.97
N ASP A 229 20.12 2.09 -22.78
CA ASP A 229 19.04 2.98 -22.35
C ASP A 229 17.75 2.16 -22.37
N GLU A 230 17.13 1.94 -21.20
CA GLU A 230 15.84 1.27 -21.13
C GLU A 230 14.82 2.04 -22.01
N ASN A 231 14.21 1.35 -22.96
CA ASN A 231 13.18 1.93 -23.80
C ASN A 231 11.88 2.08 -23.00
N LEU A 232 11.27 3.28 -23.03
CA LEU A 232 10.02 3.54 -22.31
C LEU A 232 8.91 2.61 -22.80
N ASP A 233 8.78 2.43 -24.11
CA ASP A 233 7.71 1.63 -24.70
C ASP A 233 7.79 0.17 -24.26
N GLU A 234 9.01 -0.37 -24.17
CA GLU A 234 9.26 -1.71 -23.65
C GLU A 234 8.90 -1.82 -22.17
N THR A 235 9.27 -0.82 -21.37
CA THR A 235 8.95 -0.79 -19.93
C THR A 235 7.45 -0.71 -19.70
N LEU A 236 6.72 0.08 -20.50
CA LEU A 236 5.27 0.18 -20.44
C LEU A 236 4.61 -1.13 -20.89
N LEU A 237 5.12 -1.78 -21.94
CA LEU A 237 4.62 -3.07 -22.42
C LEU A 237 4.85 -4.19 -21.39
N GLU A 238 6.03 -4.24 -20.77
CA GLU A 238 6.35 -5.17 -19.68
C GLU A 238 5.38 -4.96 -18.51
N SER A 239 5.22 -3.72 -18.08
CA SER A 239 4.32 -3.36 -16.96
C SER A 239 2.86 -3.71 -17.29
N LYS A 240 2.43 -3.53 -18.54
CA LYS A 240 1.07 -3.91 -18.99
C LYS A 240 0.84 -5.42 -18.98
N LYS A 241 1.88 -6.23 -19.19
CA LYS A 241 1.79 -7.70 -19.10
C LYS A 241 1.73 -8.16 -17.65
N GLU A 242 2.49 -7.51 -16.76
CA GLU A 242 2.56 -7.87 -15.35
C GLU A 242 1.34 -7.40 -14.54
N PHE A 243 0.71 -6.29 -14.93
CA PHE A 243 -0.37 -5.67 -14.15
C PHE A 243 -1.65 -5.53 -14.98
N ARG A 244 -2.80 -5.72 -14.33
CA ARG A 244 -4.13 -5.65 -14.96
C ARG A 244 -4.72 -4.26 -15.02
N ASP A 245 -4.34 -3.39 -14.10
CA ASP A 245 -4.88 -2.06 -13.99
C ASP A 245 -3.74 -1.03 -13.90
N ALA A 246 -3.99 0.15 -14.44
CA ALA A 246 -3.04 1.24 -14.42
C ALA A 246 -3.73 2.59 -14.38
N LYS A 247 -3.04 3.57 -13.80
CA LYS A 247 -3.45 4.97 -13.74
C LYS A 247 -2.33 5.88 -14.22
N VAL A 248 -2.71 6.93 -14.94
CA VAL A 248 -1.77 7.88 -15.55
C VAL A 248 -2.10 9.29 -15.10
N PHE A 249 -1.08 10.01 -14.66
CA PHE A 249 -1.18 11.40 -14.23
C PHE A 249 -0.22 12.25 -15.04
N GLU A 250 -0.74 13.30 -15.64
CA GLU A 250 0.07 14.35 -16.24
C GLU A 250 0.30 15.46 -15.21
N PHE A 251 1.55 15.89 -15.09
CA PHE A 251 1.90 17.05 -14.28
C PHE A 251 2.57 18.12 -15.14
N ASP A 252 2.29 19.37 -14.82
CA ASP A 252 2.88 20.53 -15.48
C ASP A 252 3.65 21.37 -14.47
N LEU A 253 4.60 22.16 -14.99
CA LEU A 253 5.31 23.21 -14.26
C LEU A 253 5.97 22.72 -12.97
N MET A 254 6.77 21.64 -13.05
CA MET A 254 7.53 21.12 -11.91
C MET A 254 8.90 21.77 -11.83
N ASN A 255 9.19 22.52 -10.76
CA ASN A 255 10.46 23.23 -10.63
C ASN A 255 11.64 22.27 -10.43
N PRO A 256 12.88 22.69 -10.74
CA PRO A 256 14.08 21.91 -10.46
C PRO A 256 14.17 21.52 -8.99
N ALA A 257 14.51 20.26 -8.70
CA ALA A 257 14.59 19.69 -7.36
C ALA A 257 13.28 19.71 -6.53
N GLU A 258 12.15 20.09 -7.12
CA GLU A 258 10.84 20.00 -6.47
C GLU A 258 10.47 18.53 -6.25
N ILE A 259 9.82 18.24 -5.14
CA ILE A 259 9.31 16.91 -4.78
C ILE A 259 7.79 17.02 -4.69
N ARG A 260 7.10 16.13 -5.38
CA ARG A 260 5.64 16.02 -5.34
C ARG A 260 5.25 14.62 -4.91
N ASN A 261 4.08 14.52 -4.27
CA ASN A 261 3.52 13.27 -3.80
C ASN A 261 2.08 13.13 -4.28
N VAL A 262 1.75 11.95 -4.81
CA VAL A 262 0.38 11.55 -5.11
C VAL A 262 0.00 10.41 -4.17
N PHE A 263 -1.18 10.53 -3.56
CA PHE A 263 -1.69 9.55 -2.60
C PHE A 263 -2.80 8.73 -3.23
N PHE A 264 -2.67 7.41 -3.15
CA PHE A 264 -3.62 6.44 -3.65
C PHE A 264 -4.19 5.66 -2.49
N THR A 265 -5.50 5.73 -2.28
CA THR A 265 -6.20 4.93 -1.27
C THR A 265 -6.79 3.71 -1.96
N PHE A 266 -6.26 2.55 -1.64
CA PHE A 266 -6.75 1.26 -2.11
C PHE A 266 -7.49 0.54 -1.00
N LYS A 267 -8.45 -0.30 -1.38
CA LYS A 267 -9.05 -1.32 -0.52
C LYS A 267 -8.62 -2.68 -1.03
N THR A 268 -8.14 -3.54 -0.14
CA THR A 268 -7.79 -4.91 -0.49
C THR A 268 -9.04 -5.77 -0.68
N THR A 269 -9.00 -6.68 -1.66
CA THR A 269 -10.12 -7.58 -1.94
C THR A 269 -10.17 -8.74 -0.93
N PRO A 270 -11.35 -9.32 -0.65
CA PRO A 270 -11.46 -10.48 0.23
C PRO A 270 -10.71 -11.71 -0.30
N GLU A 271 -10.48 -11.79 -1.60
CA GLU A 271 -9.84 -12.94 -2.26
C GLU A 271 -8.36 -13.07 -1.91
N MET A 272 -7.74 -11.99 -1.42
CA MET A 272 -6.41 -12.01 -0.82
C MET A 272 -6.32 -12.93 0.42
N LEU A 273 -7.45 -13.27 1.05
CA LEU A 273 -7.50 -14.27 2.13
C LEU A 273 -7.07 -15.67 1.69
N LYS A 274 -7.11 -15.97 0.40
CA LYS A 274 -6.69 -17.28 -0.11
C LYS A 274 -5.15 -17.40 -0.15
N ASP A 275 -4.47 -16.28 -0.35
CA ASP A 275 -3.04 -16.19 -0.64
C ASP A 275 -2.29 -15.35 0.41
N THR A 276 -2.60 -15.53 1.70
CA THR A 276 -2.11 -14.73 2.86
C THR A 276 -0.62 -14.87 3.19
N SER A 277 0.20 -15.24 2.21
CA SER A 277 1.66 -15.31 2.28
C SER A 277 2.32 -14.99 0.94
N ALA A 278 1.55 -14.46 -0.02
CA ALA A 278 2.06 -14.06 -1.32
C ALA A 278 2.54 -12.61 -1.28
N THR A 279 3.48 -12.28 -2.16
CA THR A 279 3.95 -10.90 -2.35
C THR A 279 3.15 -10.28 -3.48
N VAL A 280 2.50 -9.16 -3.20
CA VAL A 280 1.85 -8.32 -4.20
C VAL A 280 2.77 -7.18 -4.61
N ARG A 281 2.73 -6.85 -5.89
CA ARG A 281 3.59 -5.82 -6.48
C ARG A 281 2.76 -4.66 -6.99
N MET A 282 3.34 -3.47 -6.93
CA MET A 282 2.85 -2.27 -7.60
C MET A 282 4.04 -1.59 -8.26
N ARG A 283 3.87 -1.09 -9.48
CA ARG A 283 4.97 -0.49 -10.23
C ARG A 283 4.64 0.95 -10.58
N GLY A 284 5.56 1.85 -10.25
CA GLY A 284 5.52 3.25 -10.63
C GLY A 284 6.49 3.46 -11.78
N VAL A 285 6.07 4.19 -12.80
CA VAL A 285 6.94 4.67 -13.87
C VAL A 285 6.81 6.17 -13.95
N TYR A 286 7.92 6.89 -13.78
CA TYR A 286 8.00 8.34 -13.80
C TYR A 286 8.74 8.77 -15.05
N VAL A 287 8.06 9.51 -15.90
CA VAL A 287 8.63 10.15 -17.09
C VAL A 287 8.79 11.62 -16.76
N SER A 288 10.05 12.07 -16.72
CA SER A 288 10.41 13.42 -16.29
C SER A 288 10.10 14.51 -17.30
N ASP A 289 10.02 14.20 -18.61
CA ASP A 289 9.85 15.17 -19.68
C ASP A 289 9.00 14.60 -20.85
N ARG A 290 8.39 15.46 -21.66
CA ARG A 290 7.60 15.12 -22.85
C ARG A 290 8.40 14.46 -23.98
N ASN A 291 9.72 14.47 -23.90
CA ASN A 291 10.55 13.76 -24.87
C ASN A 291 10.50 12.23 -24.69
N TYR A 292 9.86 11.73 -23.63
CA TYR A 292 9.52 10.30 -23.38
C TYR A 292 10.70 9.30 -23.43
N LYS A 293 11.95 9.78 -23.47
CA LYS A 293 13.14 8.92 -23.56
C LYS A 293 13.67 8.52 -22.19
N THR A 294 13.56 9.40 -21.20
CA THR A 294 14.08 9.16 -19.87
C THR A 294 12.95 8.88 -18.91
N HIS A 295 12.93 7.67 -18.35
CA HIS A 295 12.01 7.29 -17.29
C HIS A 295 12.72 6.61 -16.15
N LYS A 296 12.09 6.65 -14.98
CA LYS A 296 12.48 5.86 -13.82
C LYS A 296 11.35 4.91 -13.48
N LYS A 297 11.69 3.64 -13.25
CA LYS A 297 10.73 2.65 -12.76
C LYS A 297 11.08 2.26 -11.33
N ARG A 298 10.05 2.09 -10.50
CA ARG A 298 10.20 1.56 -9.14
C ARG A 298 9.09 0.57 -8.86
N THR A 299 9.45 -0.62 -8.40
CA THR A 299 8.50 -1.63 -7.95
C THR A 299 8.43 -1.61 -6.43
N LEU A 300 7.22 -1.51 -5.90
CA LEU A 300 6.87 -1.68 -4.49
C LEU A 300 6.38 -3.10 -4.31
N GLU A 301 7.09 -3.87 -3.50
CA GLU A 301 6.74 -5.23 -3.13
C GLU A 301 6.18 -5.23 -1.71
N MET A 302 5.04 -5.89 -1.50
CA MET A 302 4.38 -5.96 -0.20
C MET A 302 3.91 -7.39 0.06
N GLU A 303 4.18 -7.92 1.24
CA GLU A 303 3.66 -9.23 1.65
C GLU A 303 2.21 -9.09 2.12
N ILE A 304 1.33 -9.99 1.66
CA ILE A 304 -0.04 -10.07 2.18
C ILE A 304 0.01 -10.64 3.59
N VAL A 305 -0.42 -9.87 4.57
CA VAL A 305 -0.43 -10.27 5.98
C VAL A 305 -1.84 -10.48 6.49
N THR A 306 -1.99 -11.34 7.50
CA THR A 306 -3.31 -11.57 8.14
C THR A 306 -3.63 -10.55 9.24
N SER A 307 -2.64 -9.81 9.70
CA SER A 307 -2.74 -8.72 10.68
C SER A 307 -1.46 -7.90 10.69
N HIS A 308 -1.56 -6.64 11.09
CA HIS A 308 -0.42 -5.70 11.25
C HIS A 308 0.53 -6.02 12.41
N ASP A 309 0.38 -7.18 13.06
CA ASP A 309 1.30 -7.61 14.10
C ASP A 309 2.53 -8.26 13.43
N PRO A 310 3.72 -7.65 13.54
CA PRO A 310 4.92 -8.13 12.85
C PRO A 310 5.43 -9.49 13.36
N ASN A 311 4.98 -9.94 14.54
CA ASN A 311 5.34 -11.25 15.08
C ASN A 311 4.27 -12.33 14.81
N LYS A 312 3.13 -11.95 14.22
CA LYS A 312 2.04 -12.88 14.00
C LYS A 312 2.27 -13.70 12.73
N MET A 313 2.91 -14.84 12.93
CA MET A 313 3.08 -15.87 11.90
C MET A 313 1.73 -16.47 11.50
N SER A 314 1.40 -16.45 10.20
CA SER A 314 0.36 -17.30 9.64
C SER A 314 0.98 -18.66 9.30
N SER A 315 0.74 -19.69 10.11
CA SER A 315 1.03 -21.07 9.69
C SER A 315 -0.19 -21.58 8.92
N ASN A 316 -0.05 -21.77 7.61
CA ASN A 316 -1.12 -22.36 6.81
C ASN A 316 -1.18 -23.86 7.13
N GLY A 317 -1.98 -24.20 8.14
CA GLY A 317 -2.17 -25.56 8.64
C GLY A 317 -3.05 -26.38 7.70
N ALA A 318 -2.58 -26.69 6.49
CA ALA A 318 -3.13 -27.81 5.74
C ALA A 318 -2.72 -29.10 6.48
N LEU A 319 -3.56 -29.56 7.41
CA LEU A 319 -3.41 -30.90 7.96
C LEU A 319 -3.57 -31.88 6.79
N MET A 320 -2.45 -32.41 6.29
CA MET A 320 -2.51 -33.60 5.42
C MET A 320 -3.30 -34.68 6.17
N ASN A 321 -4.21 -35.35 5.47
CA ASN A 321 -5.03 -36.44 6.00
C ASN A 321 -4.23 -37.31 6.97
N TYR A 322 -4.63 -37.32 8.24
CA TYR A 322 -3.98 -37.96 9.39
C TYR A 322 -3.67 -39.45 9.20
N ARG A 323 -4.24 -40.11 8.18
CA ARG A 323 -4.01 -41.51 7.85
C ARG A 323 -2.61 -41.83 7.29
N LEU A 324 -1.82 -40.83 6.86
CA LEU A 324 -0.47 -41.06 6.29
C LEU A 324 0.67 -40.24 6.96
N VAL A 325 0.40 -39.56 8.09
CA VAL A 325 1.31 -38.53 8.66
C VAL A 325 2.24 -39.08 9.75
N ARG A 326 2.36 -40.39 9.95
CA ARG A 326 3.18 -40.92 11.06
C ARG A 326 4.68 -40.57 10.99
N PHE A 327 5.20 -40.11 9.84
CA PHE A 327 6.65 -39.86 9.67
C PHE A 327 7.05 -38.64 8.83
N LYS A 328 6.20 -37.61 8.67
CA LYS A 328 6.59 -36.37 7.97
C LYS A 328 6.71 -35.19 8.93
N THR A 329 7.91 -34.64 9.06
CA THR A 329 8.14 -33.34 9.71
C THR A 329 7.70 -32.22 8.76
N VAL A 330 6.83 -31.33 9.23
CA VAL A 330 6.46 -30.13 8.47
C VAL A 330 7.58 -29.12 8.63
N ASN A 331 8.20 -28.72 7.53
CA ASN A 331 9.25 -27.70 7.53
C ASN A 331 8.59 -26.33 7.46
N PHE A 332 8.77 -25.51 8.50
CA PHE A 332 8.40 -24.10 8.51
C PHE A 332 9.67 -23.25 8.39
N LYS A 333 9.67 -22.24 7.51
CA LYS A 333 10.69 -21.18 7.54
C LYS A 333 10.23 -20.11 8.51
N THR A 334 10.81 -20.09 9.70
CA THR A 334 10.55 -19.09 10.74
C THR A 334 11.56 -17.94 10.56
N ARG A 335 11.08 -16.71 10.36
CA ARG A 335 11.93 -15.51 10.49
C ARG A 335 11.56 -14.81 11.79
N PHE A 336 12.52 -14.74 12.72
CA PHE A 336 12.39 -13.91 13.91
C PHE A 336 12.95 -12.52 13.59
N GLN A 337 12.21 -11.46 13.91
CA GLN A 337 12.84 -10.16 14.14
C GLN A 337 13.36 -10.19 15.59
N ASN A 338 14.69 -10.14 15.76
CA ASN A 338 15.28 -9.95 17.06
C ASN A 338 15.42 -8.44 17.29
N ASN A 339 14.48 -7.89 18.05
CA ASN A 339 14.46 -6.50 18.48
C ASN A 339 14.44 -6.40 20.02
N GLY A 340 14.97 -7.42 20.71
CA GLY A 340 15.18 -7.36 22.16
C GLY A 340 16.33 -6.41 22.51
N GLU A 341 16.02 -5.29 23.16
CA GLU A 341 16.99 -4.57 23.99
C GLU A 341 17.30 -5.41 25.23
N GLY A 342 18.17 -6.41 25.08
CA GLY A 342 18.82 -7.11 26.17
C GLY A 342 20.31 -6.89 26.07
N PRO A 343 21.05 -6.58 27.16
CA PRO A 343 22.50 -6.51 27.08
C PRO A 343 23.03 -7.87 26.62
N ALA A 344 23.86 -7.86 25.58
CA ALA A 344 24.55 -9.05 25.11
C ALA A 344 25.35 -9.62 26.29
N LYS A 345 24.92 -10.77 26.82
CA LYS A 345 25.78 -11.56 27.71
C LYS A 345 26.87 -12.18 26.83
N MET A 346 28.12 -11.80 27.10
CA MET A 346 29.32 -12.46 26.57
C MET A 346 29.33 -13.94 26.90
#